data_AF-A0A7S3BBU4-F1
#
_entry.id   AF-A0A7S3BBU4-F1
#
_cell.length_a   1.000
_cell.length_b   1.000
_cell.length_c   1.000
_cell.angle_alpha   90.00
_cell.angle_beta   90.00
_cell.angle_gamma   90.00
#
_symmetry.space_group_name_H-M   'P 1'
#
loop_
_entity.id
_entity.type
_entity.pdbx_description
1 polymer ?
#
loop_
_entity_poly.entity_id
_entity_poly.type
_entity_poly.pdbx_seq_one_letter_code
_entity_poly.pdbx_strand_id
1 'polypeptide(L)'
;MDDLRMRNDKKALKTMSSHSASNESILLSLKVMKINRKGKAQQRAILVTSRKIFNLMPDNFSKCNRCIELAQLHHLSISPGAQEFALHVTHEYDYRFKTPKFDQIVKVLRGAYMNATSNELEVQEVGDVDSLARNMMTKASVKNSGGGGGKAAP
;
A
#
# COMPACT_ATOMS: atom_id res chain seq x y z
N MET A 1 -9.98 -12.91 2.57
CA MET A 1 -9.23 -13.25 3.79
C MET A 1 -9.36 -12.11 4.79
N ASP A 2 -10.23 -12.21 5.80
CA ASP A 2 -10.55 -11.06 6.66
C ASP A 2 -10.11 -11.29 8.11
N ASP A 3 -8.80 -11.37 8.36
CA ASP A 3 -8.26 -11.75 9.69
C ASP A 3 -8.63 -10.75 10.78
N LEU A 4 -8.75 -9.47 10.41
CA LEU A 4 -9.11 -8.40 11.33
C LEU A 4 -10.62 -8.19 11.42
N ARG A 5 -11.42 -9.03 10.76
CA ARG A 5 -12.90 -9.02 10.76
C ARG A 5 -13.48 -7.66 10.37
N MET A 6 -12.81 -6.95 9.47
CA MET A 6 -13.16 -5.58 9.09
C MET A 6 -14.47 -5.49 8.31
N ARG A 7 -14.97 -6.59 7.75
CA ARG A 7 -16.29 -6.62 7.08
C ARG A 7 -17.44 -6.22 7.99
N ASN A 8 -17.29 -6.45 9.30
CA ASN A 8 -18.31 -6.13 10.29
C ASN A 8 -17.85 -5.04 11.27
N ASP A 9 -16.67 -4.45 11.07
CA ASP A 9 -16.14 -3.41 11.94
C ASP A 9 -16.65 -2.04 11.54
N LYS A 10 -17.42 -1.40 12.43
CA LYS A 10 -18.04 -0.09 12.17
C LYS A 10 -17.02 1.01 11.84
N LYS A 11 -15.82 0.97 12.42
CA LYS A 11 -14.78 1.97 12.16
C LYS A 11 -14.15 1.76 10.79
N ALA A 12 -13.85 0.52 10.42
CA ALA A 12 -13.33 0.17 9.09
C ALA A 12 -14.34 0.53 8.00
N LEU A 13 -15.61 0.16 8.17
CA LEU A 13 -16.68 0.49 7.22
C LEU A 13 -16.87 2.00 7.10
N LYS A 14 -16.84 2.76 8.21
CA LYS A 14 -16.89 4.22 8.17
C LYS A 14 -15.69 4.81 7.41
N THR A 15 -14.48 4.30 7.66
CA THR A 15 -13.28 4.71 6.92
C THR A 15 -13.41 4.46 5.43
N MET A 16 -13.94 3.29 5.02
CA MET A 16 -14.21 2.99 3.61
C MET A 16 -15.19 4.00 3.01
N SER A 17 -16.30 4.28 3.68
CA SER A 17 -17.27 5.29 3.24
C SER A 17 -16.64 6.68 3.09
N SER A 18 -15.79 7.10 4.03
CA SER A 18 -15.07 8.39 3.95
C SER A 18 -14.06 8.48 2.79
N HIS A 19 -13.71 7.36 2.16
CA HIS A 19 -12.80 7.31 1.00
C HIS A 19 -13.52 6.81 -0.26
N SER A 20 -14.84 6.98 -0.33
CA SER A 20 -15.68 6.59 -1.48
C SER A 20 -15.60 5.11 -1.84
N ALA A 21 -15.49 4.24 -0.82
CA ALA A 21 -15.38 2.79 -0.95
C ALA A 21 -16.53 2.05 -0.25
N SER A 22 -17.67 2.70 0.00
CA SER A 22 -18.83 2.10 0.69
C SER A 22 -19.47 0.93 -0.08
N ASN A 23 -19.34 0.91 -1.40
CA ASN A 23 -19.82 -0.15 -2.28
C ASN A 23 -18.73 -1.17 -2.66
N GLU A 24 -17.55 -1.12 -2.03
CA GLU A 24 -16.45 -2.03 -2.33
C GLU A 24 -16.46 -3.27 -1.43
N SER A 25 -16.13 -4.41 -2.01
CA SER A 25 -15.96 -5.64 -1.23
C SER A 25 -14.60 -5.69 -0.56
N ILE A 26 -14.55 -6.08 0.71
CA ILE A 26 -13.28 -6.34 1.43
C ILE A 26 -12.72 -7.70 0.99
N LEU A 27 -11.57 -7.66 0.31
CA LEU A 27 -10.87 -8.82 -0.19
C LEU A 27 -9.88 -9.37 0.83
N LEU A 28 -9.16 -8.47 1.52
CA LEU A 28 -8.18 -8.85 2.54
C LEU A 28 -8.09 -7.84 3.69
N SER A 29 -7.97 -8.33 4.92
CA SER A 29 -7.54 -7.52 6.07
C SER A 29 -6.53 -8.29 6.92
N LEU A 30 -5.39 -7.67 7.24
CA LEU A 30 -4.35 -8.29 8.08
C LEU A 30 -3.42 -7.25 8.73
N LYS A 31 -2.76 -7.63 9.83
CA LYS A 31 -1.67 -6.84 10.44
C LYS A 31 -0.38 -7.06 9.65
N VAL A 32 0.32 -5.96 9.35
CA VAL A 32 1.65 -5.95 8.71
C VAL A 32 2.64 -5.13 9.51
N MET A 33 3.93 -5.33 9.24
CA MET A 33 4.98 -4.41 9.64
C MET A 33 5.33 -3.49 8.48
N LYS A 34 5.02 -2.20 8.59
CA LYS A 34 5.46 -1.17 7.65
C LYS A 34 6.90 -0.80 7.96
N ILE A 35 7.80 -0.93 7.00
CA ILE A 35 9.21 -0.55 7.13
C ILE A 35 9.36 0.86 6.58
N ASN A 36 9.89 1.79 7.37
CA ASN A 36 10.15 3.15 6.90
C ASN A 36 11.55 3.28 6.27
N ARG A 37 11.85 4.43 5.67
CA ARG A 37 13.16 4.72 5.03
C ARG A 37 14.36 4.53 5.97
N LYS A 38 14.16 4.63 7.29
CA LYS A 38 15.21 4.43 8.30
C LYS A 38 15.29 2.97 8.78
N GLY A 39 14.63 2.03 8.09
CA GLY A 39 14.54 0.61 8.49
C GLY A 39 13.66 0.34 9.71
N LYS A 40 13.02 1.36 10.31
CA LYS A 40 12.20 1.15 11.51
C LYS A 40 10.86 0.53 11.13
N ALA A 41 10.56 -0.59 11.78
CA ALA A 41 9.30 -1.30 11.63
C ALA A 41 8.18 -0.61 12.43
N GLN A 42 6.99 -0.55 11.86
CA GLN A 42 5.81 0.06 12.46
C GLN A 42 4.60 -0.85 12.20
N GLN A 43 3.90 -1.26 13.25
CA GLN A 43 2.72 -2.09 13.08
C GLN A 43 1.59 -1.29 12.38
N ARG A 44 1.00 -1.88 11.36
CA ARG A 44 -0.14 -1.33 10.59
C ARG A 44 -1.15 -2.42 10.31
N ALA A 45 -2.38 -2.02 9.99
CA ALA A 45 -3.35 -2.90 9.39
C ALA A 45 -3.46 -2.54 7.90
N ILE A 46 -3.30 -3.52 7.02
CA ILE A 46 -3.67 -3.36 5.61
C ILE A 46 -5.06 -3.91 5.40
N LEU A 47 -5.85 -3.12 4.67
CA LEU A 47 -7.15 -3.51 4.15
C LEU A 47 -7.11 -3.35 2.62
N VAL A 48 -7.35 -4.44 1.89
CA VAL A 48 -7.47 -4.43 0.42
C VAL A 48 -8.94 -4.63 0.07
N THR A 49 -9.47 -3.71 -0.71
CA THR A 49 -10.83 -3.75 -1.26
C THR A 49 -10.79 -4.05 -2.76
N SER A 50 -11.95 -4.07 -3.41
CA SER A 50 -12.04 -4.29 -4.85
C SER A 50 -11.33 -3.21 -5.69
N ARG A 51 -11.14 -1.98 -5.18
CA ARG A 51 -10.48 -0.90 -5.93
C ARG A 51 -9.40 -0.14 -5.15
N LYS A 52 -9.22 -0.37 -3.85
CA LYS A 52 -8.31 0.43 -3.01
C LYS A 52 -7.50 -0.41 -2.02
N ILE A 53 -6.37 0.15 -1.61
CA ILE A 53 -5.51 -0.36 -0.55
C ILE A 53 -5.47 0.69 0.56
N PHE A 54 -5.81 0.28 1.78
CA PHE A 54 -5.81 1.13 2.96
C PHE A 54 -4.67 0.72 3.90
N ASN A 55 -3.94 1.71 4.37
CA ASN A 55 -2.96 1.62 5.45
C ASN A 55 -3.57 2.26 6.71
N LEU A 56 -4.05 1.42 7.61
CA LEU A 56 -4.78 1.81 8.81
C LEU A 56 -3.91 1.66 10.07
N MET A 57 -4.26 2.40 11.12
CA MET A 57 -3.71 2.13 12.44
C MET A 57 -4.27 0.81 12.99
N PRO A 58 -3.43 -0.09 13.53
CA PRO A 58 -3.86 -1.43 13.91
C PRO A 58 -4.82 -1.47 15.09
N ASP A 59 -4.80 -0.45 15.96
CA ASP A 59 -5.65 -0.36 17.15
C ASP A 59 -6.80 0.65 16.96
N ASN A 60 -6.85 1.31 15.80
CA ASN A 60 -7.91 2.25 15.47
C ASN A 60 -8.15 2.37 13.97
N PHE A 61 -9.05 1.54 13.44
CA PHE A 61 -9.38 1.50 12.02
C PHE A 61 -10.08 2.76 11.49
N SER A 62 -10.50 3.69 12.36
CA SER A 62 -10.97 5.01 11.93
C SER A 62 -9.84 5.93 11.45
N LYS A 63 -8.58 5.60 11.77
CA LYS A 63 -7.42 6.37 11.36
C LYS A 63 -6.75 5.70 10.16
N CYS A 64 -7.09 6.23 8.98
CA CYS A 64 -6.42 5.93 7.73
C CYS A 64 -5.16 6.79 7.58
N ASN A 65 -3.99 6.17 7.60
CA ASN A 65 -2.74 6.87 7.28
C ASN A 65 -2.60 7.09 5.79
N ARG A 66 -3.18 6.19 4.98
CA ARG A 66 -3.18 6.28 3.54
C ARG A 66 -4.21 5.39 2.88
N CYS A 67 -4.79 5.91 1.81
CA CYS A 67 -5.63 5.19 0.87
C CYS A 67 -4.98 5.34 -0.52
N ILE A 68 -4.76 4.22 -1.21
CA ILE A 68 -4.15 4.14 -2.53
C ILE A 68 -5.19 3.49 -3.44
N GLU A 69 -5.49 4.10 -4.57
CA GLU A 69 -6.34 3.44 -5.57
C GLU A 69 -5.53 2.39 -6.32
N LEU A 70 -6.11 1.24 -6.60
CA LEU A 70 -5.40 0.17 -7.32
C LEU A 70 -4.94 0.64 -8.71
N ALA A 71 -5.69 1.52 -9.36
CA ALA A 71 -5.29 2.15 -10.62
C ALA A 71 -4.01 3.02 -10.51
N GLN A 72 -3.63 3.46 -9.29
CA GLN A 72 -2.40 4.22 -9.03
C GLN A 72 -1.22 3.31 -8.65
N LEU A 73 -1.45 2.00 -8.47
CA LEU A 73 -0.37 1.05 -8.24
C LEU A 73 0.34 0.78 -9.57
N HIS A 74 1.62 1.10 -9.65
CA HIS A 74 2.42 0.88 -10.86
C HIS A 74 2.89 -0.58 -10.94
N HIS A 75 3.61 -1.04 -9.92
CA HIS A 75 4.13 -2.40 -9.84
C HIS A 75 4.43 -2.77 -8.37
N LEU A 76 4.77 -4.03 -8.14
CA LEU A 76 5.32 -4.51 -6.87
C LEU A 76 6.79 -4.85 -7.02
N SER A 77 7.61 -4.43 -6.07
CA SER A 77 8.90 -5.09 -5.82
C SER A 77 8.74 -6.09 -4.67
N ILE A 78 9.29 -7.29 -4.79
CA ILE A 78 9.19 -8.33 -3.78
C ILE A 78 10.54 -8.93 -3.41
N SER A 79 10.66 -9.35 -2.14
CA SER A 79 11.73 -10.19 -1.63
C SER A 79 11.09 -11.35 -0.86
N PRO A 80 10.81 -12.49 -1.53
CA PRO A 80 10.11 -13.63 -0.93
C PRO A 80 10.83 -14.18 0.31
N GLY A 81 12.17 -14.29 0.25
CA GLY A 81 12.98 -14.77 1.37
C GLY A 81 12.87 -13.90 2.63
N ALA A 82 12.67 -12.59 2.46
CA ALA A 82 12.44 -11.66 3.58
C ALA A 82 10.95 -11.52 3.95
N GLN A 83 10.06 -12.08 3.14
CA GLN A 83 8.61 -11.89 3.20
C GLN A 83 8.19 -10.41 3.14
N GLU A 84 8.89 -9.66 2.28
CA GLU A 84 8.72 -8.22 2.12
C GLU A 84 8.28 -7.84 0.72
N PHE A 85 7.45 -6.80 0.63
CA PHE A 85 6.99 -6.23 -0.64
C PHE A 85 6.93 -4.70 -0.55
N ALA A 86 7.16 -4.04 -1.68
CA ALA A 86 6.95 -2.61 -1.86
C ALA A 86 5.83 -2.36 -2.85
N LEU A 87 4.91 -1.45 -2.48
CA LEU A 87 3.93 -0.88 -3.38
C LEU A 87 4.57 0.33 -4.05
N HIS A 88 4.76 0.28 -5.37
CA HIS A 88 5.21 1.43 -6.14
C HIS A 88 4.00 2.21 -6.64
N VAL A 89 3.87 3.46 -6.20
CA VAL A 89 2.64 4.26 -6.41
C VAL A 89 2.94 5.44 -7.34
N THR A 90 2.15 5.57 -8.40
CA THR A 90 2.30 6.66 -9.36
C THR A 90 2.04 8.00 -8.69
N HIS A 91 2.89 8.99 -8.97
CA HIS A 91 2.83 10.35 -8.40
C HIS A 91 2.96 10.43 -6.87
N GLU A 92 3.40 9.35 -6.23
CA GLU A 92 3.58 9.30 -4.80
C GLU A 92 4.86 8.57 -4.36
N TYR A 93 5.08 8.47 -3.05
CA TYR A 93 6.17 7.68 -2.51
C TYR A 93 5.71 6.25 -2.22
N ASP A 94 6.68 5.35 -2.21
CA ASP A 94 6.44 3.92 -2.13
C ASP A 94 6.27 3.45 -0.69
N TYR A 95 5.61 2.31 -0.53
CA TYR A 95 5.33 1.71 0.77
C TYR A 95 5.89 0.31 0.86
N ARG A 96 6.77 0.07 1.83
CA ARG A 96 7.34 -1.24 2.10
C ARG A 96 6.71 -1.89 3.33
N PHE A 97 6.36 -3.16 3.17
CA PHE A 97 5.70 -3.95 4.19
C PHE A 97 6.33 -5.33 4.31
N LYS A 98 6.22 -5.90 5.51
CA LYS A 98 6.61 -7.26 5.85
C LYS A 98 5.46 -7.99 6.52
N THR A 99 5.24 -9.25 6.15
CA THR A 99 4.20 -10.09 6.76
C THR A 99 4.46 -11.58 6.53
N PRO A 100 4.20 -12.47 7.51
CA PRO A 100 4.24 -13.91 7.28
C PRO A 100 3.19 -14.41 6.28
N LYS A 101 2.20 -13.57 5.94
CA LYS A 101 1.15 -13.85 4.96
C LYS A 101 1.49 -13.29 3.58
N PHE A 102 2.78 -13.25 3.26
CA PHE A 102 3.35 -12.61 2.06
C PHE A 102 2.72 -13.12 0.76
N ASP A 103 2.70 -14.43 0.54
CA ASP A 103 2.15 -15.00 -0.70
C ASP A 103 0.67 -14.68 -0.88
N GLN A 104 -0.06 -14.66 0.24
CA GLN A 104 -1.50 -14.40 0.25
C GLN A 104 -1.80 -12.94 -0.11
N ILE A 105 -1.05 -11.99 0.46
CA ILE A 105 -1.26 -10.57 0.12
C ILE A 105 -0.84 -10.26 -1.31
N VAL A 106 0.28 -10.82 -1.80
CA VAL A 106 0.71 -10.65 -3.20
C VAL A 106 -0.35 -11.22 -4.15
N LYS A 107 -0.86 -12.43 -3.88
CA LYS A 107 -1.94 -13.03 -4.67
C LYS A 107 -3.20 -12.17 -4.70
N VAL A 108 -3.62 -11.64 -3.55
CA VAL A 108 -4.81 -10.77 -3.46
C VAL A 108 -4.58 -9.46 -4.19
N LEU A 109 -3.41 -8.84 -4.08
CA LEU A 109 -3.10 -7.60 -4.78
C LEU A 109 -3.13 -7.78 -6.30
N ARG A 110 -2.55 -8.87 -6.84
CA ARG A 110 -2.61 -9.18 -8.27
C ARG A 110 -4.05 -9.35 -8.76
N GLY A 111 -4.86 -10.14 -8.04
CA GLY A 111 -6.25 -10.38 -8.42
C GLY A 111 -7.12 -9.12 -8.30
N ALA A 112 -6.94 -8.33 -7.24
CA ALA A 112 -7.65 -7.08 -7.04
C ALA A 112 -7.29 -6.06 -8.13
N TYR A 113 -6.00 -5.94 -8.46
CA TYR A 113 -5.53 -5.05 -9.51
C TYR A 113 -6.10 -5.44 -10.87
N MET A 114 -5.98 -6.71 -11.28
CA MET A 114 -6.55 -7.21 -12.53
C MET A 114 -8.05 -6.88 -12.65
N ASN A 115 -8.82 -7.13 -11.59
CA ASN A 115 -10.25 -6.84 -11.59
C ASN A 115 -10.57 -5.34 -11.65
N ALA A 116 -9.70 -4.49 -11.10
CA ALA A 116 -9.90 -3.04 -11.07
C ALA A 116 -9.44 -2.33 -12.34
N THR A 117 -8.42 -2.86 -13.04
CA THR A 117 -7.74 -2.17 -14.14
C THR A 117 -7.81 -2.93 -15.47
N SER A 118 -8.25 -4.20 -15.47
CA SER A 118 -8.16 -5.11 -16.62
C SER A 118 -6.73 -5.34 -17.14
N ASN A 119 -5.71 -5.08 -16.31
CA ASN A 119 -4.30 -5.29 -16.64
C ASN A 119 -3.64 -6.20 -15.60
N GLU A 120 -2.57 -6.91 -16.00
CA GLU A 120 -1.76 -7.64 -15.04
C GLU A 120 -0.90 -6.70 -14.20
N LEU A 121 -0.89 -6.94 -12.89
CA LEU A 121 0.02 -6.25 -11.98
C LEU A 121 1.43 -6.80 -12.17
N GLU A 122 2.35 -5.95 -12.61
CA GLU A 122 3.77 -6.28 -12.70
C GLU A 122 4.34 -6.55 -11.29
N VAL A 123 5.09 -7.64 -11.17
CA VAL A 123 5.76 -8.06 -9.93
C VAL A 123 7.22 -8.35 -10.24
N GLN A 124 8.11 -7.52 -9.70
CA GLN A 124 9.55 -7.65 -9.84
C GLN A 124 10.15 -8.28 -8.57
N GLU A 125 10.85 -9.39 -8.71
CA GLU A 125 11.66 -9.94 -7.62
C GLU A 125 13.02 -9.24 -7.59
N VAL A 126 13.35 -8.62 -6.45
CA VAL A 126 14.56 -7.80 -6.29
C VAL A 126 15.62 -8.46 -5.40
N GLY A 127 15.44 -9.74 -5.06
CA GLY A 127 16.39 -10.53 -4.27
C GLY A 127 16.37 -10.14 -2.78
N ASP A 128 17.17 -9.15 -2.40
CA ASP A 128 17.39 -8.76 -0.99
C ASP A 128 16.63 -7.49 -0.55
N VAL A 129 16.62 -7.27 0.77
CA VAL A 129 15.95 -6.14 1.43
C VAL A 129 16.60 -4.79 1.13
N ASP A 130 17.88 -4.78 0.77
CA ASP A 130 18.62 -3.56 0.46
C ASP A 130 18.29 -3.07 -0.94
N SER A 131 18.14 -3.99 -1.89
CA SER A 131 17.65 -3.75 -3.24
C SER A 131 16.22 -3.24 -3.22
N LEU A 132 15.36 -3.83 -2.38
CA LEU A 132 14.04 -3.30 -2.07
C LEU A 132 14.11 -1.83 -1.60
N ALA A 133 15.01 -1.50 -0.67
CA ALA A 133 15.13 -0.13 -0.16
C ALA A 133 15.65 0.87 -1.23
N ARG A 134 16.60 0.45 -2.07
CA ARG A 134 17.20 1.29 -3.12
C ARG A 134 16.21 1.64 -4.23
N ASN A 135 15.30 0.73 -4.56
CA ASN A 135 14.32 0.90 -5.63
C ASN A 135 13.07 1.70 -5.22
N MET A 136 12.98 2.16 -3.97
CA MET A 136 11.82 2.90 -3.48
C MET A 136 11.91 4.42 -3.71
N MET A 137 10.88 4.99 -4.31
CA MET A 137 10.62 6.43 -4.28
C MET A 137 10.25 6.86 -2.87
N THR A 138 10.96 7.85 -2.34
CA THR A 138 10.73 8.31 -0.97
C THR A 138 9.99 9.64 -0.94
N LYS A 139 9.25 9.91 0.15
CA LYS A 139 8.55 11.18 0.36
C LYS A 139 9.47 12.41 0.22
N ALA A 140 10.73 12.28 0.58
CA ALA A 140 11.72 13.37 0.41
C ALA A 140 12.04 13.59 -1.07
N SER A 141 12.20 12.52 -1.84
CA SER A 141 12.51 12.57 -3.27
C SER A 141 11.37 13.20 -4.09
N VAL A 142 10.12 12.88 -3.77
CA VAL A 142 8.92 13.45 -4.41
C VAL A 142 8.78 14.96 -4.12
N LYS A 143 9.11 15.40 -2.91
CA LYS A 143 9.04 16.83 -2.55
C LYS A 143 10.03 17.71 -3.32
N ASN A 144 11.22 17.18 -3.62
CA ASN A 144 12.26 17.93 -4.33
C ASN A 144 11.98 18.06 -5.83
N SER A 145 11.12 17.22 -6.41
CA SER A 145 10.79 17.24 -7.85
C SER A 145 9.61 18.17 -8.19
N GLY A 146 8.87 18.67 -7.19
CA GLY A 146 7.73 19.59 -7.38
C GLY A 146 8.01 21.07 -7.11
N GLY A 147 9.26 21.45 -6.84
CA GLY A 147 9.66 22.81 -6.45
C GLY A 147 10.26 23.64 -7.58
N GLY A 148 9.54 23.80 -8.70
CA GLY A 148 10.00 24.55 -9.88
C GLY A 148 9.02 25.63 -10.34
N GLY A 149 8.34 26.32 -9.43
CA GLY A 149 7.55 27.50 -9.74
C GLY A 149 8.41 28.75 -9.59
N GLY A 150 8.99 29.22 -10.69
CA GLY A 150 9.85 30.40 -10.73
C GLY A 150 9.17 31.66 -10.18
N LYS A 151 9.86 32.36 -9.28
CA LYS A 151 9.61 33.79 -9.04
C LYS A 151 10.07 34.56 -10.28
N ALA A 152 9.14 35.12 -11.03
CA ALA A 152 9.44 36.29 -11.85
C ALA A 152 9.66 37.48 -10.88
N ALA A 153 10.89 38.01 -10.86
CA ALA A 153 11.18 39.29 -10.23
C ALA A 153 10.88 40.41 -11.24
N PRO A 154 10.38 41.58 -10.79
CA PRO A 154 10.19 42.74 -11.65
C PRO A 154 11.51 43.34 -12.13
#